data_AF-A0A436RYI9-F1
#
_entry.id   AF-A0A436RYI9-F1
#
_cell.length_a   1.000
_cell.length_b   1.000
_cell.length_c   1.000
_cell.angle_alpha   90.00
_cell.angle_beta   90.00
_cell.angle_gamma   90.00
#
_symmetry.space_group_name_H-M   'P 1'
#
loop_
_entity.id
_entity.type
_entity.pdbx_description
1 polymer ?
#
loop_
_entity_poly.entity_id
_entity_poly.type
_entity_poly.pdbx_seq_one_letter_code
_entity_poly.pdbx_strand_id
1 'polypeptide(L)'
;MNEDEGSTSDKLQAMLDAIARSEPSFENGQVDFGRLKADAARAAGVLIEFYGDAALERAKLIEHRSPQSHFARMVTAEVGRRGKRS
;
A
#
# COMPACT_ATOMS: atom_id res chain seq x y z
N MET A 1 -6.76 -10.93 -32.12
CA MET A 1 -7.20 -10.52 -30.77
C MET A 1 -6.28 -11.17 -29.76
N ASN A 2 -5.86 -10.39 -28.75
CA ASN A 2 -5.09 -10.71 -27.54
C ASN A 2 -3.56 -10.50 -27.61
N GLU A 3 -3.15 -9.26 -27.30
CA GLU A 3 -1.75 -8.86 -27.04
C GLU A 3 -1.59 -8.20 -25.64
N ASP A 4 -2.44 -8.54 -24.66
CA ASP A 4 -2.48 -7.79 -23.38
C ASP A 4 -1.94 -8.53 -22.14
N GLU A 5 -1.11 -9.57 -22.30
CA GLU A 5 -0.58 -10.34 -21.15
C GLU A 5 0.83 -9.89 -20.69
N GLY A 6 1.53 -9.03 -21.44
CA GLY A 6 2.85 -8.50 -21.05
C GLY A 6 2.80 -7.20 -20.23
N SER A 7 1.71 -6.42 -20.37
CA SER A 7 1.60 -5.05 -19.86
C SER A 7 1.41 -4.97 -18.34
N THR A 8 0.82 -6.01 -17.74
CA THR A 8 0.47 -6.04 -16.31
C THR A 8 1.70 -6.25 -15.42
N SER A 9 2.66 -7.07 -15.88
CA SER A 9 3.90 -7.35 -15.14
C SER A 9 4.83 -6.12 -15.11
N ASP A 10 4.95 -5.42 -16.25
CA ASP A 10 5.72 -4.18 -16.35
C ASP A 10 5.15 -3.05 -15.48
N LYS A 11 3.81 -2.91 -15.43
CA LYS A 11 3.17 -1.95 -14.53
C LYS A 11 3.40 -2.26 -13.07
N LEU A 12 3.35 -3.54 -12.68
CA LEU A 12 3.62 -3.97 -11.31
C LEU A 12 5.07 -3.64 -10.93
N GLN A 13 6.02 -3.92 -11.82
CA GLN A 13 7.43 -3.65 -11.58
C GLN A 13 7.71 -2.15 -11.49
N ALA A 14 7.10 -1.33 -12.36
CA ALA A 14 7.19 0.12 -12.29
C ALA A 14 6.59 0.69 -10.99
N MET A 15 5.52 0.07 -10.47
CA MET A 15 4.96 0.44 -9.17
C MET A 15 5.90 0.08 -8.00
N LEU A 16 6.52 -1.09 -8.03
CA LEU A 16 7.49 -1.50 -7.01
C LEU A 16 8.72 -0.60 -7.00
N ASP A 17 9.23 -0.24 -8.18
CA ASP A 17 10.35 0.70 -8.31
C ASP A 17 9.98 2.11 -7.84
N ALA A 18 8.74 2.56 -8.09
CA ALA A 18 8.26 3.85 -7.58
C ALA A 18 8.14 3.87 -6.05
N ILE A 19 7.77 2.75 -5.42
CA ILE A 19 7.71 2.61 -3.96
C ILE A 19 9.13 2.59 -3.38
N ALA A 20 10.07 1.84 -3.99
CA ALA A 20 11.46 1.83 -3.58
C ALA A 20 12.13 3.21 -3.72
N ARG A 21 11.81 3.96 -4.77
CA ARG A 21 12.27 5.35 -4.96
C ARG A 21 11.55 6.38 -4.09
N SER A 22 10.39 6.03 -3.55
CA SER A 22 9.64 6.87 -2.61
C SER A 22 9.99 6.57 -1.15
N GLU A 23 11.02 5.75 -0.90
CA GLU A 23 11.66 5.75 0.42
C GLU A 23 11.96 7.20 0.81
N PRO A 24 11.55 7.63 2.00
CA PRO A 24 11.70 9.01 2.40
C PRO A 24 13.19 9.33 2.40
N SER A 25 13.61 10.25 1.52
CA SER A 25 14.82 11.01 1.75
C SER A 25 14.71 11.56 3.16
N PHE A 26 15.54 11.07 4.07
CA PHE A 26 15.67 11.57 5.43
C PHE A 26 16.31 12.97 5.39
N GLU A 27 15.67 13.91 4.70
CA GLU A 27 15.94 15.33 4.85
C GLU A 27 15.34 15.70 6.22
N ASN A 28 16.18 15.79 7.24
CA ASN A 28 15.90 16.25 8.61
C ASN A 28 15.26 15.30 9.65
N GLY A 29 15.10 14.00 9.39
CA GLY A 29 14.85 13.02 10.47
C GLY A 29 13.52 13.18 11.24
N GLN A 30 12.62 14.06 10.83
CA GLN A 30 11.26 14.14 11.35
C GLN A 30 10.31 13.48 10.36
N VAL A 31 9.88 12.26 10.66
CA VAL A 31 8.78 11.61 9.95
C VAL A 31 7.53 12.46 10.16
N ASP A 32 7.02 13.07 9.09
CA ASP A 32 5.72 13.73 9.13
C ASP A 32 4.62 12.67 9.26
N PHE A 33 4.24 12.39 10.51
CA PHE A 33 3.19 11.43 10.84
C PHE A 33 1.84 11.80 10.22
N GLY A 34 1.58 13.09 9.95
CA GLY A 34 0.37 13.55 9.27
C GLY A 34 0.36 13.09 7.81
N ARG A 35 1.47 13.31 7.10
CA ARG A 35 1.66 12.83 5.73
C ARG A 35 1.65 11.30 5.66
N LEU A 36 2.35 10.62 6.58
CA LEU A 36 2.38 9.16 6.65
C LEU A 36 0.98 8.56 6.82
N LYS A 37 0.12 9.21 7.61
CA LYS A 37 -1.28 8.79 7.80
C LYS A 37 -2.13 9.02 6.57
N ALA A 38 -1.95 10.15 5.88
CA ALA A 38 -2.62 10.40 4.61
C ALA A 38 -2.20 9.39 3.53
N ASP A 39 -0.92 9.02 3.49
CA ASP A 39 -0.38 8.02 2.56
C ASP A 39 -0.94 6.63 2.85
N ALA A 40 -1.03 6.23 4.12
CA ALA A 40 -1.63 4.95 4.50
C ALA A 40 -3.12 4.89 4.14
N ALA A 41 -3.83 6.02 4.29
CA ALA A 41 -5.23 6.17 3.88
C ALA A 41 -5.44 6.06 2.37
N ARG A 42 -4.51 6.58 1.57
CA ARG A 42 -4.53 6.42 0.11
C ARG A 42 -4.24 4.97 -0.28
N ALA A 43 -3.19 4.37 0.28
CA ALA A 43 -2.83 2.98 0.02
C ALA A 43 -3.95 2.00 0.38
N ALA A 44 -4.63 2.22 1.50
CA ALA A 44 -5.79 1.43 1.89
C ALA A 44 -6.95 1.54 0.89
N GLY A 45 -7.18 2.74 0.33
CA GLY A 45 -8.17 2.95 -0.74
C GLY A 45 -7.85 2.11 -1.97
N VAL A 46 -6.61 2.18 -2.46
CA VAL A 46 -6.15 1.41 -3.63
C VAL A 46 -6.27 -0.10 -3.39
N LEU A 47 -5.92 -0.59 -2.19
CA LEU A 47 -6.08 -2.01 -1.87
C LEU A 47 -7.55 -2.45 -1.91
N ILE A 48 -8.47 -1.63 -1.40
CA ILE A 48 -9.91 -1.92 -1.45
C ILE A 48 -10.43 -1.88 -2.88
N GLU A 49 -10.02 -0.89 -3.67
CA GLU A 49 -10.43 -0.79 -5.08
C GLU A 49 -9.96 -2.00 -5.89
N PHE A 50 -8.75 -2.50 -5.63
CA PHE A 50 -8.18 -3.60 -6.40
C PHE A 50 -8.60 -4.99 -5.92
N TYR A 51 -8.68 -5.20 -4.61
CA TYR A 51 -8.93 -6.52 -4.01
C TYR A 51 -10.34 -6.67 -3.41
N GLY A 52 -11.14 -5.60 -3.36
CA GLY A 52 -12.48 -5.63 -2.76
C GLY A 52 -12.45 -6.20 -1.34
N ASP A 53 -13.28 -7.21 -1.11
CA ASP A 53 -13.40 -7.89 0.19
C ASP A 53 -12.09 -8.55 0.66
N ALA A 54 -11.21 -8.93 -0.26
CA ALA A 54 -9.92 -9.54 0.05
C ALA A 54 -8.83 -8.52 0.46
N ALA A 55 -9.12 -7.21 0.40
CA ALA A 55 -8.15 -6.17 0.69
C ALA A 55 -7.53 -6.28 2.08
N LEU A 56 -8.32 -6.66 3.09
CA LEU A 56 -7.84 -6.81 4.46
C LEU A 56 -6.85 -7.98 4.60
N GLU A 57 -7.12 -9.11 3.95
CA GLU A 57 -6.22 -10.26 3.96
C GLU A 57 -4.91 -9.93 3.26
N ARG A 58 -4.98 -9.20 2.13
CA ARG A 58 -3.80 -8.72 1.41
C ARG A 58 -2.96 -7.75 2.24
N ALA A 59 -3.60 -6.80 2.93
CA ALA A 59 -2.90 -5.88 3.82
C ALA A 59 -2.16 -6.62 4.96
N LYS A 60 -2.81 -7.60 5.60
CA LYS A 60 -2.20 -8.45 6.64
C LYS A 60 -0.99 -9.23 6.12
N LEU A 61 -1.04 -9.75 4.89
CA LEU A 61 0.10 -10.44 4.28
C LEU A 61 1.29 -9.49 4.08
N ILE A 62 1.04 -8.24 3.68
CA ILE A 62 2.09 -7.21 3.53
C ILE A 62 2.69 -6.86 4.90
N GLU A 63 1.85 -6.65 5.92
CA GLU A 63 2.31 -6.41 7.30
C GLU A 63 3.13 -7.58 7.85
N HIS A 64 2.70 -8.82 7.62
CA HIS A 64 3.44 -10.01 8.07
C HIS A 64 4.81 -10.13 7.39
N ARG A 65 4.94 -9.76 6.12
CA ARG A 65 6.23 -9.77 5.41
C ARG A 65 7.17 -8.66 5.88
N SER A 66 6.61 -7.58 6.44
CA SER A 66 7.35 -6.41 6.92
C SER A 66 6.89 -5.96 8.32
N PRO A 67 7.09 -6.79 9.36
CA PRO A 67 6.50 -6.56 10.69
C PRO A 67 7.06 -5.31 11.40
N GLN A 68 8.24 -4.85 10.99
CA GLN A 68 8.85 -3.61 11.50
C GLN A 68 8.33 -2.35 10.79
N SER A 69 7.61 -2.48 9.67
CA SER A 69 7.10 -1.34 8.92
C SER A 69 5.89 -0.74 9.62
N HIS A 70 6.11 0.41 10.28
CA HIS A 70 5.04 1.20 10.87
C HIS A 70 3.98 1.59 9.83
N PHE A 71 4.40 1.87 8.60
CA PHE A 71 3.51 2.14 7.48
C PHE A 71 2.60 0.95 7.14
N ALA A 72 3.16 -0.26 7.03
CA ALA A 72 2.37 -1.46 6.73
C ALA A 72 1.28 -1.71 7.79
N ARG A 73 1.62 -1.54 9.07
CA ARG A 73 0.66 -1.64 10.19
C ARG A 73 -0.46 -0.61 10.07
N MET A 74 -0.13 0.63 9.68
CA MET A 74 -1.13 1.68 9.47
C MET A 74 -2.07 1.39 8.30
N VAL A 75 -1.53 0.85 7.20
CA VAL A 75 -2.34 0.45 6.03
C VAL A 75 -3.31 -0.67 6.43
N THR A 76 -2.87 -1.73 7.10
CA THR A 76 -3.77 -2.80 7.57
C THR A 76 -4.87 -2.26 8.47
N ALA A 77 -4.52 -1.42 9.43
CA ALA A 77 -5.50 -0.82 10.35
C ALA A 77 -6.54 0.02 9.59
N GLU A 78 -6.13 0.76 8.57
CA GLU A 78 -7.02 1.62 7.78
C GLU A 78 -7.93 0.83 6.85
N VAL A 79 -7.43 -0.22 6.20
CA VAL A 79 -8.27 -1.15 5.42
C VAL A 79 -9.33 -1.78 6.31
N GLY A 80 -8.95 -2.26 7.51
CA GLY A 80 -9.89 -2.85 8.47
C GLY A 80 -10.93 -1.86 9.00
N ARG A 81 -10.58 -0.57 9.14
CA ARG A 81 -11.53 0.49 9.52
C ARG A 81 -12.58 0.75 8.44
N ARG A 82 -12.17 0.73 7.16
CA ARG A 82 -13.06 1.03 6.03
C ARG A 82 -13.96 -0.14 5.67
N GLY A 83 -13.46 -1.37 5.71
CA GLY A 83 -14.27 -2.57 5.44
C GLY A 83 -15.40 -2.81 6.46
N LYS A 84 -15.33 -2.21 7.66
CA LYS A 84 -16.40 -2.25 8.67
C LYS A 84 -17.54 -1.24 8.43
N ARG A 85 -17.39 -0.31 7.48
CA ARG A 85 -18.38 0.75 7.18
C ARG A 85 -19.21 0.48 5.92
N SER A 86 -19.04 -0.69 5.28
CA SER A 86 -19.87 -1.16 4.17
C SER A 86 -20.93 -2.15 4.64
#